data_AF-A0A6F9BJU1-F1
#
_entry.id   AF-A0A6F9BJU1-F1
#
_cell.length_a   1.000
_cell.length_b   1.000
_cell.length_c   1.000
_cell.angle_alpha   90.00
_cell.angle_beta   90.00
_cell.angle_gamma   90.00
#
_symmetry.space_group_name_H-M   'P 1'
#
loop_
_entity.id
_entity.type
_entity.pdbx_description
1 polymer ?
#
loop_
_entity_poly.entity_id
_entity_poly.type
_entity_poly.pdbx_seq_one_letter_code
_entity_poly.pdbx_strand_id
1 'polypeptide(L)'
;MGVPRGNILLETEAINTGDNICFSYRLLKERNIPANRVILVQQPFMERRVFATFLRQWPAIVTSRQMGVSVYHHPNVGTAMDLITYMRICDYPQKGFQVEQEITPSALSAYHWFLQAGYIPK
;
A
#
# COMPACT_ATOMS: atom_id res chain seq x y z
N MET A 1 -14.54 12.61 15.01
CA MET A 1 -15.02 11.43 14.25
C MET A 1 -16.17 10.78 15.01
N GLY A 2 -17.24 10.40 14.33
CA GLY A 2 -18.49 9.91 14.93
C GLY A 2 -18.67 8.38 14.94
N VAL A 3 -17.58 7.62 14.81
CA VAL A 3 -17.63 6.15 14.84
C VAL A 3 -17.61 5.67 16.29
N PRO A 4 -18.58 4.84 16.75
CA PRO A 4 -18.57 4.29 18.10
C PRO A 4 -17.31 3.45 18.38
N ARG A 5 -16.75 3.53 19.60
CA ARG A 5 -15.55 2.76 19.97
C ARG A 5 -15.72 1.25 19.79
N GLY A 6 -16.91 0.71 20.03
CA GLY A 6 -17.20 -0.72 19.84
C GLY A 6 -17.10 -1.19 18.39
N ASN A 7 -17.11 -0.26 17.42
CA ASN A 7 -16.98 -0.54 15.99
C ASN A 7 -15.54 -0.36 15.48
N ILE A 8 -14.58 -0.13 16.38
CA ILE A 8 -13.17 0.06 16.05
C ILE A 8 -12.38 -1.11 16.66
N LEU A 9 -11.66 -1.82 15.80
CA LEU A 9 -10.67 -2.80 16.19
C LEU A 9 -9.29 -2.22 15.97
N LEU A 10 -8.41 -2.37 16.96
CA LEU A 10 -7.05 -1.88 16.90
C LEU A 10 -6.09 -3.07 16.80
N GLU A 11 -5.21 -3.01 15.81
CA GLU A 11 -4.06 -3.88 15.62
C GLU A 11 -2.82 -2.99 15.81
N THR A 12 -1.88 -3.40 16.67
CA THR A 12 -0.77 -2.56 17.16
C THR A 12 0.63 -3.16 16.99
N GLU A 13 0.72 -4.40 16.51
CA GLU A 13 1.94 -5.19 16.49
C GLU A 13 2.64 -5.16 15.13
N ALA A 14 1.94 -4.75 14.07
CA ALA A 14 2.49 -4.76 12.74
C ALA A 14 3.60 -3.72 12.53
N ILE A 15 4.72 -4.15 11.94
CA ILE A 15 5.88 -3.28 11.64
C ILE A 15 6.10 -3.07 10.14
N ASN A 16 5.34 -3.76 9.30
CA ASN A 16 5.42 -3.63 7.84
C ASN A 16 4.06 -3.87 7.18
N THR A 17 3.97 -3.59 5.87
CA THR A 17 2.71 -3.73 5.11
C THR A 17 2.19 -5.17 5.08
N GLY A 18 3.06 -6.19 5.08
CA GLY A 18 2.64 -7.59 5.16
C GLY A 18 2.04 -7.93 6.51
N ASP A 19 2.67 -7.50 7.60
CA ASP A 19 2.18 -7.69 8.97
C ASP A 19 0.82 -7.03 9.17
N ASN A 20 0.65 -5.78 8.70
CA ASN A 20 -0.63 -5.05 8.79
C ASN A 20 -1.79 -5.92 8.30
N ILE A 21 -1.57 -6.64 7.19
CA ILE A 21 -2.59 -7.47 6.55
C ILE A 21 -2.78 -8.77 7.33
N CYS A 22 -1.69 -9.49 7.60
CA CYS A 22 -1.73 -10.77 8.31
C CYS A 22 -2.33 -10.64 9.72
N PHE A 23 -1.95 -9.59 10.44
CA PHE A 23 -2.37 -9.37 11.83
C PHE A 23 -3.80 -8.83 11.89
N SER A 24 -4.20 -7.95 10.96
CA SER A 24 -5.60 -7.56 10.82
C SER A 24 -6.51 -8.75 10.50
N TYR A 25 -6.04 -9.68 9.65
CA TYR A 25 -6.79 -10.91 9.38
C TYR A 25 -6.96 -11.78 10.61
N ARG A 26 -5.85 -12.01 11.32
CA ARG A 26 -5.85 -12.77 12.57
C ARG A 26 -6.82 -12.16 13.58
N LEU A 27 -6.78 -10.84 13.76
CA LEU A 27 -7.67 -10.11 14.66
C LEU A 27 -9.15 -10.30 14.28
N LEU A 28 -9.49 -10.22 12.99
CA LEU A 28 -10.86 -10.47 12.53
C LEU A 28 -11.30 -11.91 12.81
N LYS A 29 -10.41 -12.90 12.62
CA LYS A 29 -10.68 -14.31 12.93
C LYS A 29 -10.88 -14.56 14.42
N GLU A 30 -10.00 -14.03 15.27
CA GLU A 30 -10.09 -14.16 16.73
C GLU A 30 -11.38 -13.55 17.29
N ARG A 31 -11.89 -12.49 16.64
CA ARG A 31 -13.16 -11.85 16.99
C ARG A 31 -14.39 -12.47 16.31
N ASN A 32 -14.21 -13.53 15.52
CA ASN A 32 -15.25 -14.20 14.74
C ASN A 32 -16.03 -13.25 13.80
N ILE A 33 -15.33 -12.29 13.18
CA ILE A 33 -15.94 -11.32 12.26
C ILE A 33 -15.77 -11.81 10.81
N PRO A 34 -16.85 -12.15 10.09
CA PRO A 34 -16.76 -12.57 8.71
C PRO A 34 -16.45 -11.37 7.79
N ALA A 35 -15.26 -11.35 7.20
CA ALA A 35 -14.85 -10.32 6.25
C ALA A 35 -14.91 -10.86 4.81
N ASN A 36 -16.08 -10.73 4.18
CA ASN A 36 -16.28 -11.16 2.79
C ASN A 36 -15.80 -10.13 1.76
N ARG A 37 -15.74 -8.85 2.16
CA ARG A 37 -15.23 -7.73 1.38
C ARG A 37 -14.53 -6.75 2.31
N VAL A 38 -13.37 -6.27 1.89
CA VAL A 38 -12.57 -5.30 2.65
C VAL A 38 -12.26 -4.10 1.76
N ILE A 39 -12.35 -2.90 2.34
CA ILE A 39 -11.84 -1.67 1.75
C ILE A 39 -10.53 -1.35 2.45
N LEU A 40 -9.46 -1.26 1.68
CA LEU A 40 -8.14 -0.89 2.16
C LEU A 40 -7.91 0.58 1.83
N VAL A 41 -7.83 1.40 2.86
CA VAL A 41 -7.56 2.83 2.71
C VAL A 41 -6.07 3.07 2.95
N GLN A 42 -5.38 3.64 1.97
CA GLN A 42 -3.96 3.94 2.06
C GLN A 42 -3.61 5.30 1.42
N GLN A 43 -2.42 5.84 1.72
CA GLN A 43 -1.80 6.92 0.97
C GLN A 43 -1.80 6.63 -0.55
N PRO A 44 -2.10 7.63 -1.40
CA PRO A 44 -2.30 7.40 -2.84
C PRO A 44 -1.15 6.70 -3.56
N PHE A 45 0.11 7.05 -3.26
CA PHE A 45 1.28 6.45 -3.91
C PHE A 45 1.59 5.02 -3.45
N MET A 46 0.88 4.52 -2.44
CA MET A 46 1.07 3.20 -1.85
C MET A 46 -0.03 2.22 -2.24
N GLU A 47 -1.08 2.69 -2.93
CA GLU A 47 -2.24 1.86 -3.33
C GLU A 47 -1.80 0.63 -4.11
N ARG A 48 -1.02 0.80 -5.19
CA ARG A 48 -0.58 -0.32 -6.03
C ARG A 48 0.26 -1.33 -5.27
N ARG A 49 1.10 -0.85 -4.34
CA ARG A 49 1.94 -1.70 -3.50
C ARG A 49 1.10 -2.51 -2.51
N VAL A 50 0.14 -1.87 -1.84
CA VAL A 50 -0.77 -2.54 -0.91
C VAL A 50 -1.64 -3.54 -1.66
N PHE A 51 -2.16 -3.17 -2.83
CA PHE A 51 -2.91 -4.05 -3.70
C PHE A 51 -2.12 -5.32 -4.04
N ALA A 52 -0.88 -5.17 -4.51
CA ALA A 52 -0.02 -6.29 -4.87
C ALA A 52 0.31 -7.20 -3.67
N THR A 53 0.46 -6.66 -2.46
CA THR A 53 0.67 -7.47 -1.26
C THR A 53 -0.61 -8.17 -0.82
N PHE A 54 -1.76 -7.49 -0.91
CA PHE A 54 -3.02 -7.97 -0.36
C PHE A 54 -3.73 -9.00 -1.24
N LEU A 55 -3.58 -8.92 -2.56
CA LEU A 55 -4.16 -9.89 -3.49
C LEU A 55 -3.75 -11.35 -3.20
N ARG A 56 -2.64 -11.57 -2.46
CA ARG A 56 -2.24 -12.90 -2.03
C ARG A 56 -3.16 -13.51 -0.96
N GLN A 57 -3.97 -12.70 -0.27
CA GLN A 57 -4.75 -13.14 0.89
C GLN A 57 -6.26 -13.05 0.67
N TRP A 58 -6.75 -11.99 0.03
CA TRP A 58 -8.20 -11.74 -0.10
C TRP A 58 -8.58 -10.88 -1.31
N PRO A 59 -9.84 -10.99 -1.78
CA PRO A 59 -10.43 -9.98 -2.65
C PRO A 59 -10.68 -8.68 -1.86
N ALA A 60 -9.98 -7.61 -2.21
CA ALA A 60 -10.22 -6.27 -1.65
C ALA A 60 -10.27 -5.19 -2.71
N ILE A 61 -10.91 -4.09 -2.32
CA ILE A 61 -10.89 -2.82 -3.02
C ILE A 61 -9.86 -1.94 -2.30
N VAL A 62 -8.84 -1.48 -3.02
CA VAL A 62 -7.88 -0.50 -2.51
C VAL A 62 -8.32 0.89 -2.95
N THR A 63 -8.27 1.85 -2.04
CA THR A 63 -8.63 3.24 -2.30
C THR A 63 -7.79 4.20 -1.47
N SER A 64 -7.69 5.42 -1.94
CA SER A 64 -7.14 6.56 -1.23
C SER A 64 -8.07 7.74 -1.36
N ARG A 65 -7.70 8.85 -0.73
CA ARG A 65 -8.30 10.15 -1.08
C ARG A 65 -7.99 10.43 -2.56
N GLN A 66 -9.01 10.84 -3.32
CA GLN A 66 -8.84 11.27 -4.71
C GLN A 66 -8.20 12.66 -4.72
N MET A 67 -6.99 12.77 -5.25
CA MET A 67 -6.22 14.01 -5.31
C MET A 67 -5.21 13.98 -6.45
N GLY A 68 -4.91 15.15 -7.03
CA GLY A 68 -3.90 15.25 -8.08
C GLY A 68 -2.48 15.00 -7.55
N VAL A 69 -1.59 14.49 -8.41
CA VAL A 69 -0.17 14.22 -8.09
C VAL A 69 0.53 15.46 -7.53
N SER A 70 0.16 16.65 -8.01
CA SER A 70 0.69 17.93 -7.51
C SER A 70 0.38 18.19 -6.04
N VAL A 71 -0.51 17.43 -5.39
CA VAL A 71 -0.87 17.60 -3.98
C VAL A 71 -0.26 16.49 -3.10
N TYR A 72 0.49 15.55 -3.70
CA TYR A 72 1.09 14.43 -2.98
C TYR A 72 2.23 14.88 -2.07
N HIS A 73 2.89 16.01 -2.39
CA HIS A 73 3.90 16.65 -1.54
C HIS A 73 3.23 17.38 -0.37
N HIS A 74 2.51 16.64 0.47
CA HIS A 74 1.92 17.17 1.68
C HIS A 74 2.51 16.40 2.87
N PRO A 75 2.84 17.05 4.00
CA PRO A 75 3.41 16.38 5.18
C PRO A 75 2.63 15.14 5.63
N ASN A 76 1.29 15.19 5.48
CA ASN A 76 0.38 14.10 5.86
C ASN A 76 0.26 12.97 4.82
N VAL A 77 0.82 13.14 3.63
CA VAL A 77 0.73 12.17 2.53
C VAL A 77 2.09 11.52 2.34
N GLY A 78 3.15 12.29 2.12
CA GLY A 78 4.50 11.77 1.91
C GLY A 78 5.38 12.78 1.22
N THR A 79 6.65 12.43 1.05
CA THR A 79 7.61 13.22 0.28
C THR A 79 7.60 12.80 -1.19
N ALA A 80 8.10 13.66 -2.08
CA ALA A 80 8.33 13.28 -3.48
C ALA A 80 9.28 12.08 -3.61
N MET A 81 10.18 11.86 -2.65
CA MET A 81 11.07 10.69 -2.63
C MET A 81 10.31 9.40 -2.31
N ASP A 82 9.27 9.47 -1.49
CA ASP A 82 8.39 8.31 -1.22
C ASP A 82 7.60 7.90 -2.47
N LEU A 83 7.46 8.80 -3.45
CA LEU A 83 6.86 8.47 -4.75
C LEU A 83 7.77 7.57 -5.60
N ILE A 84 9.07 7.56 -5.34
CA ILE A 84 10.05 6.67 -5.99
C ILE A 84 10.06 5.30 -5.27
N THR A 85 8.89 4.81 -4.86
CA THR A 85 8.69 3.46 -4.30
C THR A 85 8.70 2.37 -5.39
N TYR A 86 8.94 2.75 -6.65
CA TYR A 86 8.89 1.91 -7.84
C TYR A 86 9.68 0.60 -7.74
N MET A 87 10.88 0.61 -7.14
CA MET A 87 11.73 -0.59 -7.01
C MET A 87 11.03 -1.74 -6.31
N ARG A 88 10.25 -1.45 -5.27
CA ARG A 88 9.66 -2.52 -4.44
C ARG A 88 8.59 -3.28 -5.23
N ILE A 89 7.85 -2.62 -6.12
CA ILE A 89 6.86 -3.28 -6.99
C ILE A 89 7.54 -4.23 -7.98
N CYS A 90 8.76 -3.92 -8.42
CA CYS A 90 9.54 -4.79 -9.31
C CYS A 90 10.17 -5.97 -8.56
N ASP A 91 10.77 -5.71 -7.39
CA ASP A 91 11.63 -6.68 -6.70
C ASP A 91 10.87 -7.62 -5.77
N TYR A 92 9.77 -7.16 -5.16
CA TYR A 92 9.07 -7.91 -4.10
C TYR A 92 8.29 -9.12 -4.59
N PRO A 93 7.80 -9.19 -5.84
CA PRO A 93 7.27 -10.42 -6.39
C PRO A 93 8.26 -11.59 -6.32
N GLN A 94 9.53 -11.36 -6.68
CA GLN A 94 10.58 -12.39 -6.64
C GLN A 94 10.88 -12.89 -5.22
N LYS A 95 10.66 -12.03 -4.21
CA LYS A 95 10.80 -12.37 -2.78
C LYS A 95 9.55 -13.03 -2.19
N GLY A 96 8.49 -13.18 -2.99
CA GLY A 96 7.21 -13.69 -2.53
C GLY A 96 6.49 -12.76 -1.55
N PHE A 97 6.73 -11.45 -1.60
CA PHE A 97 5.98 -10.49 -0.77
C PHE A 97 4.79 -9.85 -1.50
N GLN A 98 4.78 -9.90 -2.83
CA GLN A 98 3.76 -9.29 -3.69
C GLN A 98 3.39 -10.23 -4.83
N VAL A 99 2.19 -10.05 -5.38
CA VAL A 99 1.93 -10.55 -6.74
C VAL A 99 2.62 -9.66 -7.75
N GLU A 100 2.98 -10.22 -8.90
CA GLU A 100 3.53 -9.44 -10.01
C GLU A 100 2.51 -8.39 -10.47
N GLN A 101 3.02 -7.23 -10.88
CA GLN A 101 2.21 -6.12 -11.38
C GLN A 101 2.71 -5.76 -12.78
N GLU A 102 1.77 -5.47 -13.68
CA GLU A 102 2.15 -4.95 -14.99
C GLU A 102 2.77 -3.55 -14.83
N ILE A 103 3.90 -3.38 -15.49
CA ILE A 103 4.67 -2.15 -15.48
C ILE A 103 4.67 -1.59 -16.89
N THR A 104 4.14 -0.38 -17.04
CA THR A 104 4.12 0.28 -18.35
C THR A 104 5.52 0.77 -18.72
N PRO A 105 5.88 0.77 -20.02
CA PRO A 105 7.16 1.32 -20.48
C PRO A 105 7.38 2.78 -20.07
N SER A 106 6.31 3.58 -20.01
CA SER A 106 6.36 4.97 -19.56
C SER A 106 6.74 5.10 -18.09
N ALA A 107 6.21 4.24 -17.22
CA ALA A 107 6.53 4.25 -15.79
C ALA A 107 7.99 3.84 -15.57
N LEU A 108 8.47 2.82 -16.30
CA LEU A 108 9.88 2.40 -16.27
C LEU A 108 10.83 3.50 -16.76
N SER A 109 10.45 4.18 -17.85
CA SER A 109 11.25 5.31 -18.39
C SER A 109 11.32 6.47 -17.41
N ALA A 110 10.20 6.83 -16.78
CA ALA A 110 10.18 7.87 -15.75
C ALA A 110 11.05 7.50 -14.54
N TYR A 111 10.99 6.23 -14.11
CA TYR A 111 11.84 5.74 -13.02
C TYR A 111 13.33 5.85 -13.36
N HIS A 112 13.76 5.42 -14.54
CA HIS A 112 15.16 5.57 -14.98
C HIS A 112 15.60 7.04 -15.07
N TRP A 113 14.71 7.92 -15.51
CA TRP A 113 14.98 9.36 -15.54
C TRP A 113 15.27 9.91 -14.13
N PHE A 114 14.48 9.51 -13.12
CA PHE A 114 14.75 9.91 -11.73
C PHE A 114 16.12 9.44 -11.24
N LEU A 115 16.53 8.21 -11.56
CA LEU A 115 17.85 7.70 -11.19
C LEU A 115 18.97 8.51 -11.86
N GLN A 116 18.84 8.81 -13.15
CA GLN A 116 19.83 9.60 -13.89
C GLN A 116 19.92 11.05 -13.38
N ALA A 117 18.82 11.61 -12.90
CA ALA A 117 18.77 12.93 -12.27
C ALA A 117 19.33 12.96 -10.83
N GLY A 118 19.81 11.81 -10.31
CA GLY A 118 20.44 11.71 -8.99
C GLY A 118 19.48 11.46 -7.83
N TYR A 119 18.21 11.13 -8.10
CA TYR A 119 17.28 10.72 -7.04
C TYR A 119 17.53 9.26 -6.66
N ILE A 120 17.77 9.01 -5.38
CA ILE A 120 18.05 7.67 -4.85
C ILE A 120 16.83 7.18 -4.05
N PRO A 121 16.19 6.08 -4.46
CA PRO A 121 15.14 5.43 -3.66
C PRO A 121 15.69 5.00 -2.29
N LYS A 122 14.87 5.11 -1.25
CA LYS A 122 15.19 4.59 0.09
C LYS A 122 15.01 3.08 0.20
#